data_AF-A0A8S1DDQ0-F1
#
_entry.id   AF-A0A8S1DDQ0-F1
#
_cell.length_a   1.000
_cell.length_b   1.000
_cell.length_c   1.000
_cell.angle_alpha   90.00
_cell.angle_beta   90.00
_cell.angle_gamma   90.00
#
_symmetry.space_group_name_H-M   'P 1'
#
loop_
_entity.id
_entity.type
_entity.pdbx_description
1 polymer ?
#
loop_
_entity_poly.entity_id
_entity_poly.type
_entity_poly.pdbx_seq_one_letter_code
_entity_poly.pdbx_strand_id
1 'polypeptide(L)'
;MFDGLSCAKPKIGWQIDPFGHARETASILAQMGFDGLFFARLDHQDRARRIRDKEMEFVWRASESLGNASSIFTQAFYKHYSAPSGYCFDLVHCNDQPINENPNSGDYNVPNRVNSFIEFVNSQKDTYQTEHMLVTMGDDFTYQQAASWFDNIDRLIKHVNAEQKNGSMINLLYSTPSCYLQAVHRADKVWKTKSDDLFPYADGDHSFWTGYYTSRPTLKYMERRGNNLLQVCKQLSVLAELKQEKWEDLDSLREAMGVMQHHDAITGTEKQHVADDYAKMLHKGMLDCAATAAKAINKLSAKITEAPTVNYESCLLLNVSQCEISESNDRFVVTLYNPLAQEASTYVRLPVQNFKYTVSQGSVPIATQMLKIPDHVLRVPYRTSTAVQELVFKATIPPLGFQTFYVTKTAEESAVPAPVEDDGKFTIQGNLIQANVDPTTGLFESLYSKQNGLNYTGLSQNFYYYLGSNGDMESSQSSGAYIFRPNGNATVINAKPEITTFK
;
A
#
# COMPACT_ATOMS: atom_id res chain seq x y z
N MET A 1 25.83 26.23 -20.92
CA MET A 1 24.77 25.95 -19.94
C MET A 1 24.75 24.45 -19.73
N PHE A 2 25.32 23.96 -18.64
CA PHE A 2 25.15 22.56 -18.25
C PHE A 2 23.70 22.38 -17.82
N ASP A 3 22.98 21.51 -18.50
CA ASP A 3 21.58 21.23 -18.21
C ASP A 3 21.51 20.43 -16.90
N GLY A 4 21.48 21.14 -15.76
CA GLY A 4 21.57 20.56 -14.42
C GLY A 4 20.50 19.51 -14.10
N LEU A 5 19.45 19.39 -14.93
CA LEU A 5 18.46 18.33 -14.85
C LEU A 5 18.99 16.93 -15.20
N SER A 6 20.01 16.79 -16.05
CA SER A 6 20.52 15.46 -16.42
C SER A 6 21.19 14.72 -15.26
N CYS A 7 21.72 15.44 -14.28
CA CYS A 7 22.34 14.88 -13.07
C CYS A 7 21.35 14.69 -11.91
N ALA A 8 20.12 15.21 -12.01
CA ALA A 8 19.12 15.17 -10.95
C ALA A 8 18.13 14.00 -11.07
N LYS A 9 18.12 13.26 -12.19
CA LYS A 9 17.27 12.07 -12.36
C LYS A 9 17.91 10.86 -11.68
N PRO A 10 17.28 10.27 -10.63
CA PRO A 10 17.82 9.09 -9.98
C PRO A 10 17.94 7.92 -10.96
N LYS A 11 19.02 7.16 -10.81
CA LYS A 11 19.29 5.95 -11.59
C LYS A 11 19.23 4.67 -10.76
N ILE A 12 19.08 4.80 -9.45
CA ILE A 12 19.17 3.69 -8.50
C ILE A 12 17.97 3.67 -7.58
N GLY A 13 17.30 2.53 -7.52
CA GLY A 13 16.25 2.25 -6.57
C GLY A 13 16.90 1.84 -5.26
N TRP A 14 16.59 2.56 -4.17
CA TRP A 14 17.16 2.30 -2.85
C TRP A 14 16.03 1.85 -1.90
N GLN A 15 15.78 0.55 -1.85
CA GLN A 15 14.69 -0.07 -1.09
C GLN A 15 15.22 -0.85 0.10
N ILE A 16 15.89 -0.15 1.01
CA ILE A 16 16.58 -0.81 2.12
C ILE A 16 15.63 -1.40 3.17
N ASP A 17 14.44 -0.81 3.33
CA ASP A 17 13.55 -1.12 4.45
C ASP A 17 12.15 -1.71 4.15
N PRO A 18 11.65 -1.80 2.89
CA PRO A 18 10.46 -2.59 2.63
C PRO A 18 10.60 -4.06 3.06
N PHE A 19 9.55 -4.64 3.66
CA PHE A 19 9.55 -5.97 4.27
C PHE A 19 9.37 -7.11 3.25
N GLY A 20 10.31 -7.23 2.32
CA GLY A 20 10.22 -8.05 1.12
C GLY A 20 9.95 -7.22 -0.13
N HIS A 21 10.17 -7.80 -1.31
CA HIS A 21 10.24 -7.02 -2.57
C HIS A 21 9.39 -7.64 -3.69
N ALA A 22 8.48 -6.83 -4.25
CA ALA A 22 7.66 -7.21 -5.40
C ALA A 22 8.45 -7.04 -6.70
N ARG A 23 8.31 -8.00 -7.62
CA ARG A 23 8.80 -7.87 -9.00
C ARG A 23 8.16 -6.68 -9.71
N GLU A 24 6.90 -6.35 -9.41
CA GLU A 24 6.22 -5.22 -10.05
C GLU A 24 6.94 -3.90 -9.78
N THR A 25 7.48 -3.71 -8.58
CA THR A 25 8.31 -2.54 -8.25
C THR A 25 9.58 -2.50 -9.09
N ALA A 26 10.27 -3.63 -9.25
CA ALA A 26 11.45 -3.73 -10.11
C ALA A 26 11.11 -3.43 -11.58
N SER A 27 9.97 -3.93 -12.07
CA SER A 27 9.45 -3.66 -13.42
C SER A 27 9.17 -2.18 -13.65
N ILE A 28 8.52 -1.51 -12.69
CA ILE A 28 8.23 -0.07 -12.78
C ILE A 28 9.54 0.75 -12.79
N LEU A 29 10.48 0.43 -11.91
CA LEU A 29 11.78 1.12 -11.85
C LEU A 29 12.58 0.96 -13.16
N ALA A 30 12.63 -0.25 -13.72
CA ALA A 30 13.26 -0.50 -15.01
C ALA A 30 12.65 0.38 -16.12
N GLN A 31 11.32 0.42 -16.20
CA GLN A 31 10.59 1.24 -17.17
C GLN A 31 10.78 2.75 -16.95
N MET A 32 11.03 3.20 -15.71
CA MET A 32 11.38 4.59 -15.39
C MET A 32 12.81 4.97 -15.82
N GLY A 33 13.62 4.00 -16.24
CA GLY A 33 15.00 4.16 -16.70
C GLY A 33 16.03 4.09 -15.59
N PHE A 34 15.72 3.37 -14.51
CA PHE A 34 16.67 3.01 -13.46
C PHE A 34 17.57 1.88 -13.93
N ASP A 35 18.84 1.95 -13.54
CA ASP A 35 19.89 1.02 -13.97
C ASP A 35 20.10 -0.09 -12.91
N GLY A 36 19.75 0.18 -11.64
CA GLY A 36 19.82 -0.83 -10.57
C GLY A 36 18.88 -0.62 -9.39
N LEU A 37 18.67 -1.69 -8.62
CA LEU A 37 17.85 -1.76 -7.41
C LEU A 37 18.64 -2.41 -6.27
N PHE A 38 18.63 -1.79 -5.10
CA PHE A 38 19.39 -2.23 -3.93
C PHE A 38 18.46 -2.34 -2.74
N PHE A 39 18.59 -3.42 -1.97
CA PHE A 39 17.74 -3.66 -0.81
C PHE A 39 18.44 -4.43 0.29
N ALA A 40 17.94 -4.32 1.52
CA ALA A 40 18.51 -5.01 2.67
C ALA A 40 17.69 -6.23 3.10
N ARG A 41 16.35 -6.16 3.10
CA ARG A 41 15.50 -7.20 3.69
C ARG A 41 15.28 -8.37 2.73
N LEU A 42 15.82 -9.53 3.12
CA LEU A 42 15.73 -10.79 2.38
C LEU A 42 15.54 -11.91 3.39
N ASP A 43 14.72 -12.90 3.03
CA ASP A 43 14.57 -14.14 3.80
C ASP A 43 15.93 -14.68 4.25
N HIS A 44 16.06 -15.03 5.53
CA HIS A 44 17.35 -15.42 6.11
C HIS A 44 17.93 -16.69 5.48
N GLN A 45 17.08 -17.63 5.05
CA GLN A 45 17.50 -18.85 4.38
C GLN A 45 17.91 -18.56 2.93
N ASP A 46 17.16 -17.72 2.20
CA ASP A 46 17.56 -17.29 0.84
C ASP A 46 18.86 -16.50 0.87
N ARG A 47 19.05 -15.61 1.87
CA ARG A 47 20.33 -14.92 2.08
C ARG A 47 21.48 -15.90 2.29
N ALA A 48 21.33 -16.85 3.20
CA ALA A 48 22.39 -17.84 3.47
C ALA A 48 22.74 -18.64 2.22
N ARG A 49 21.73 -19.02 1.40
CA ARG A 49 21.93 -19.67 0.11
C ARG A 49 22.67 -18.78 -0.87
N ARG A 50 22.22 -17.54 -1.08
CA ARG A 50 22.84 -16.60 -2.03
C ARG A 50 24.26 -16.21 -1.67
N ILE A 51 24.60 -16.12 -0.38
CA ILE A 51 25.98 -15.91 0.06
C ILE A 51 26.84 -17.11 -0.35
N ARG A 52 26.38 -18.35 -0.12
CA ARG A 52 27.12 -19.56 -0.53
C ARG A 52 27.30 -19.64 -2.05
N ASP A 53 26.26 -19.26 -2.79
CA ASP A 53 26.21 -19.42 -4.25
C ASP A 53 26.72 -18.21 -5.04
N LYS A 54 27.13 -17.12 -4.35
CA LYS A 54 27.50 -15.81 -4.94
C LYS A 54 26.40 -15.21 -5.84
N GLU A 55 25.16 -15.25 -5.34
CA GLU A 55 23.94 -14.81 -6.03
C GLU A 55 23.26 -13.60 -5.34
N MET A 56 24.01 -12.85 -4.52
CA MET A 56 23.51 -11.60 -3.92
C MET A 56 23.36 -10.48 -4.97
N GLU A 57 24.01 -10.63 -6.13
CA GLU A 57 23.89 -9.77 -7.31
C GLU A 57 23.25 -10.58 -8.46
N PHE A 58 22.20 -10.04 -9.08
CA PHE A 58 21.45 -10.73 -10.12
C PHE A 58 20.74 -9.74 -11.05
N VAL A 59 20.31 -10.21 -12.23
CA VAL A 59 19.41 -9.47 -13.11
C VAL A 59 17.98 -9.91 -12.84
N TRP A 60 17.14 -9.01 -12.36
CA TRP A 60 15.74 -9.30 -12.10
C TRP A 60 14.93 -9.07 -13.38
N ARG A 61 14.44 -10.14 -13.99
CA ARG A 61 13.51 -10.12 -15.14
C ARG A 61 12.09 -10.00 -14.62
N ALA A 62 11.66 -8.77 -14.36
CA ALA A 62 10.48 -8.52 -13.54
C ALA A 62 9.13 -8.78 -14.24
N SER A 63 9.10 -8.87 -15.57
CA SER A 63 7.87 -9.15 -16.33
C SER A 63 8.15 -10.01 -17.56
N GLU A 64 7.42 -11.11 -17.68
CA GLU A 64 7.48 -11.99 -18.86
C GLU A 64 7.00 -11.26 -20.12
N SER A 65 5.94 -10.45 -20.01
CA SER A 65 5.34 -9.74 -21.13
C SER A 65 6.19 -8.58 -21.66
N LEU A 66 6.98 -7.94 -20.79
CA LEU A 66 7.82 -6.78 -21.17
C LEU A 66 9.26 -7.19 -21.53
N GLY A 67 9.66 -8.42 -21.23
CA GLY A 67 11.00 -8.93 -21.52
C GLY A 67 12.10 -8.02 -20.94
N ASN A 68 13.09 -7.67 -21.77
CA ASN A 68 14.25 -6.90 -21.34
C ASN A 68 13.91 -5.47 -20.85
N ALA A 69 12.77 -4.89 -21.26
CA ALA A 69 12.35 -3.56 -20.79
C ALA A 69 12.00 -3.53 -19.29
N SER A 70 11.79 -4.72 -18.69
CA SER A 70 11.55 -4.90 -17.25
C SER A 70 12.77 -5.46 -16.50
N SER A 71 13.92 -5.59 -17.18
CA SER A 71 15.12 -6.17 -16.56
C SER A 71 15.93 -5.10 -15.86
N ILE A 72 16.29 -5.33 -14.60
CA ILE A 72 17.08 -4.40 -13.79
C ILE A 72 18.15 -5.15 -12.98
N PHE A 73 19.36 -4.59 -12.92
CA PHE A 73 20.39 -5.14 -12.03
C PHE A 73 19.93 -4.97 -10.58
N THR A 74 20.09 -6.00 -9.77
CA THR A 74 19.60 -6.01 -8.41
C THR A 74 20.64 -6.58 -7.47
N GLN A 75 20.82 -5.92 -6.32
CA GLN A 75 21.71 -6.39 -5.26
C GLN A 75 21.00 -6.40 -3.90
N ALA A 76 21.07 -7.55 -3.24
CA ALA A 76 20.80 -7.66 -1.82
C ALA A 76 22.07 -7.27 -1.02
N PHE A 77 21.93 -6.48 0.03
CA PHE A 77 23.06 -6.20 0.94
C PHE A 77 23.48 -7.46 1.67
N TYR A 78 24.72 -7.51 2.17
CA TYR A 78 25.25 -8.67 2.87
C TYR A 78 24.42 -9.04 4.12
N LYS A 79 24.03 -8.04 4.91
CA LYS A 79 23.29 -8.26 6.16
C LYS A 79 22.17 -7.25 6.39
N HIS A 80 22.50 -6.03 6.79
CA HIS A 80 21.57 -4.95 7.12
C HIS A 80 21.94 -3.69 6.33
N TYR A 81 21.17 -2.62 6.48
CA TYR A 81 21.47 -1.30 5.91
C TYR A 81 22.30 -0.40 6.84
N SER A 82 22.65 -0.89 8.03
CA SER A 82 23.43 -0.15 9.03
C SER A 82 24.92 -0.11 8.70
N ALA A 83 25.64 0.78 9.37
CA ALA A 83 27.08 0.74 9.49
C ALA A 83 27.56 -0.61 10.06
N PRO A 84 28.78 -1.06 9.72
CA PRO A 84 29.38 -2.23 10.35
C PRO A 84 29.38 -2.06 11.87
N SER A 85 29.18 -3.17 12.61
CA SER A 85 29.15 -3.15 14.07
C SER A 85 30.43 -2.52 14.63
N GLY A 86 30.29 -1.53 15.51
CA GLY A 86 31.41 -0.77 16.07
C GLY A 86 31.81 0.47 15.27
N TYR A 87 31.17 0.77 14.14
CA TYR A 87 31.47 1.90 13.26
C TYR A 87 30.28 2.85 13.05
N CYS A 88 29.34 2.91 14.01
CA CYS A 88 28.33 3.95 14.00
C CYS A 88 28.89 5.23 14.62
N PHE A 89 29.11 6.26 13.79
CA PHE A 89 29.72 7.53 14.23
C PHE A 89 28.70 8.63 14.52
N ASP A 90 27.44 8.26 14.75
CA ASP A 90 26.39 9.18 15.15
C ASP A 90 26.50 9.54 16.63
N LEU A 91 26.35 10.81 16.96
CA LEU A 91 26.50 11.31 18.34
C LEU A 91 25.24 11.14 19.19
N VAL A 92 24.08 10.97 18.55
CA VAL A 92 22.79 10.89 19.23
C VAL A 92 22.39 9.43 19.45
N HIS A 93 22.59 8.60 18.43
CA HIS A 93 22.04 7.24 18.38
C HIS A 93 23.05 6.14 18.69
N CYS A 94 24.34 6.47 18.80
CA CYS A 94 25.41 5.49 18.89
C CYS A 94 26.42 5.82 19.99
N ASN A 95 27.03 4.76 20.55
CA ASN A 95 28.04 4.83 21.62
C ASN A 95 29.38 4.22 21.17
N ASP A 96 29.57 3.99 19.86
CA ASP A 96 30.82 3.45 19.35
C ASP A 96 31.94 4.49 19.50
N GLN A 97 33.13 4.05 19.92
CA GLN A 97 34.25 4.99 20.10
C GLN A 97 34.67 5.60 18.76
N PRO A 98 34.86 6.93 18.67
CA PRO A 98 35.47 7.52 17.48
C PRO A 98 36.90 7.00 17.29
N ILE A 99 37.42 7.14 16.08
CA ILE A 99 38.81 6.84 15.76
C ILE A 99 39.68 7.94 16.36
N ASN A 100 40.48 7.59 17.38
CA ASN A 100 41.42 8.49 18.03
C ASN A 100 42.82 8.25 17.50
N GLU A 101 43.33 9.22 16.73
CA GLU A 101 44.64 9.16 16.09
C GLU A 101 45.78 9.62 16.98
N ASN A 102 45.53 10.16 18.18
CA ASN A 102 46.57 10.70 19.05
C ASN A 102 47.31 9.57 19.80
N PRO A 103 48.57 9.23 19.45
CA PRO A 103 49.27 8.09 20.06
C PRO A 103 49.58 8.28 21.55
N ASN A 104 49.52 9.52 22.06
CA ASN A 104 49.75 9.85 23.47
C ASN A 104 48.46 9.80 24.31
N SER A 105 47.30 9.59 23.67
CA SER A 105 46.03 9.42 24.37
C SER A 105 45.89 7.98 24.84
N GLY A 106 45.40 7.78 26.07
CA GLY A 106 45.02 6.45 26.56
C GLY A 106 43.91 5.78 25.72
N ASP A 107 43.18 6.57 24.94
CA ASP A 107 42.10 6.11 24.06
C ASP A 107 42.57 5.91 22.60
N TYR A 108 43.88 5.94 22.32
CA TYR A 108 44.43 5.65 20.98
C TYR A 108 43.98 4.26 20.51
N ASN A 109 43.27 4.20 19.38
CA ASN A 109 42.60 2.96 18.94
C ASN A 109 42.77 2.64 17.44
N VAL A 110 43.59 3.39 16.70
CA VAL A 110 43.76 3.19 15.24
C VAL A 110 44.09 1.75 14.86
N PRO A 111 45.08 1.05 15.45
CA PRO A 111 45.43 -0.31 15.03
C PRO A 111 44.26 -1.29 15.19
N ASN A 112 43.53 -1.21 16.30
CA ASN A 112 42.37 -2.06 16.57
C ASN A 112 41.25 -1.76 15.57
N ARG A 113 40.93 -0.48 15.35
CA ARG A 113 39.89 -0.02 14.41
C ARG A 113 40.19 -0.37 12.96
N VAL A 114 41.44 -0.35 12.55
CA VAL A 114 41.86 -0.75 11.19
C VAL A 114 41.75 -2.25 11.03
N ASN A 115 42.31 -3.03 11.96
CA ASN A 115 42.30 -4.50 11.88
C ASN A 115 40.88 -5.05 11.86
N SER A 116 39.99 -4.59 12.75
CA SER A 116 38.60 -5.07 12.77
C SER A 116 37.81 -4.68 11.51
N PHE A 117 38.14 -3.56 10.87
CA PHE A 117 37.48 -3.17 9.61
C PHE A 117 37.97 -4.02 8.44
N ILE A 118 39.27 -4.30 8.39
CA ILE A 118 39.87 -5.20 7.39
C ILE A 118 39.29 -6.61 7.55
N GLU A 119 39.14 -7.12 8.77
CA GLU A 119 38.48 -8.39 9.06
C GLU A 119 37.02 -8.40 8.58
N PHE A 120 36.27 -7.31 8.85
CA PHE A 120 34.90 -7.16 8.35
C PHE A 120 34.83 -7.25 6.82
N VAL A 121 35.65 -6.49 6.09
CA VAL A 121 35.69 -6.53 4.62
C VAL A 121 36.08 -7.92 4.12
N ASN A 122 37.10 -8.53 4.72
CA ASN A 122 37.55 -9.87 4.34
C ASN A 122 36.49 -10.95 4.60
N SER A 123 35.65 -10.79 5.63
CA SER A 123 34.55 -11.72 5.90
C SER A 123 33.47 -11.71 4.82
N GLN A 124 33.36 -10.61 4.05
CA GLN A 124 32.35 -10.42 3.02
C GLN A 124 32.86 -10.65 1.60
N LYS A 125 34.19 -10.78 1.41
CA LYS A 125 34.83 -10.81 0.08
C LYS A 125 34.26 -11.87 -0.86
N ASP A 126 33.76 -12.97 -0.32
CA ASP A 126 33.23 -14.09 -1.09
C ASP A 126 31.72 -14.01 -1.34
N THR A 127 31.05 -12.96 -0.89
CA THR A 127 29.60 -12.75 -1.06
C THR A 127 29.21 -12.36 -2.48
N TYR A 128 30.03 -11.52 -3.10
CA TYR A 128 29.76 -10.85 -4.38
C TYR A 128 30.70 -11.38 -5.48
N GLN A 129 30.36 -11.13 -6.75
CA GLN A 129 31.15 -11.64 -7.88
C GLN A 129 32.29 -10.71 -8.30
N THR A 130 32.26 -9.45 -7.86
CA THR A 130 33.27 -8.44 -8.21
C THR A 130 34.18 -8.11 -7.03
N GLU A 131 35.26 -7.39 -7.33
CA GLU A 131 36.17 -6.84 -6.32
C GLU A 131 35.65 -5.52 -5.72
N HIS A 132 34.40 -5.15 -6.02
CA HIS A 132 33.74 -3.95 -5.50
C HIS A 132 32.72 -4.33 -4.45
N MET A 133 32.92 -3.82 -3.24
CA MET A 133 32.01 -4.02 -2.11
C MET A 133 31.33 -2.71 -1.73
N LEU A 134 30.01 -2.75 -1.58
CA LEU A 134 29.25 -1.67 -1.02
C LEU A 134 29.20 -1.83 0.51
N VAL A 135 29.67 -0.81 1.23
CA VAL A 135 29.54 -0.72 2.69
C VAL A 135 28.64 0.46 3.01
N THR A 136 27.47 0.18 3.57
CA THR A 136 26.55 1.20 4.08
C THR A 136 27.15 1.82 5.34
N MET A 137 27.33 3.14 5.36
CA MET A 137 27.81 3.87 6.54
C MET A 137 26.70 4.80 7.01
N GLY A 138 25.73 4.27 7.75
CA GLY A 138 24.56 5.01 8.24
C GLY A 138 23.62 4.09 8.99
N ASP A 139 22.47 4.61 9.41
CA ASP A 139 21.36 3.89 10.03
C ASP A 139 20.13 4.82 10.11
N ASP A 140 19.04 4.35 10.70
CA ASP A 140 17.83 5.13 10.97
C ASP A 140 18.15 6.49 11.63
N PHE A 141 17.73 7.58 10.99
CA PHE A 141 17.87 8.96 11.49
C PHE A 141 19.29 9.38 11.93
N THR A 142 20.32 8.78 11.34
CA THR A 142 21.72 9.16 11.54
C THR A 142 22.10 10.40 10.72
N TYR A 143 23.34 10.89 10.88
CA TYR A 143 23.88 12.10 10.24
C TYR A 143 23.28 13.43 10.73
N GLN A 144 22.60 13.44 11.89
CA GLN A 144 22.14 14.70 12.51
C GLN A 144 23.30 15.68 12.78
N GLN A 145 24.48 15.14 13.12
CA GLN A 145 25.75 15.87 13.12
C GLN A 145 26.74 15.21 12.17
N ALA A 146 26.55 15.47 10.87
CA ALA A 146 27.30 14.82 9.79
C ALA A 146 28.84 14.94 9.90
N ALA A 147 29.37 16.02 10.50
CA ALA A 147 30.81 16.18 10.71
C ALA A 147 31.44 15.01 11.49
N SER A 148 30.74 14.48 12.50
CA SER A 148 31.24 13.32 13.27
C SER A 148 31.42 12.08 12.38
N TRP A 149 30.48 11.84 11.47
CA TRP A 149 30.57 10.76 10.50
C TRP A 149 31.73 10.98 9.53
N PHE A 150 31.79 12.14 8.89
CA PHE A 150 32.82 12.43 7.89
C PHE A 150 34.23 12.43 8.49
N ASP A 151 34.44 13.02 9.66
CA ASP A 151 35.76 13.02 10.32
C ASP A 151 36.25 11.58 10.60
N ASN A 152 35.36 10.70 11.09
CA ASN A 152 35.73 9.32 11.38
C ASN A 152 35.87 8.46 10.12
N ILE A 153 35.05 8.67 9.09
CA ILE A 153 35.20 7.97 7.82
C ILE A 153 36.50 8.40 7.12
N ASP A 154 36.87 9.68 7.15
CA ASP A 154 38.13 10.18 6.61
C ASP A 154 39.33 9.51 7.29
N ARG A 155 39.31 9.42 8.62
CA ARG A 155 40.32 8.69 9.40
C ARG A 155 40.37 7.21 9.04
N LEU A 156 39.21 6.57 8.90
CA LEU A 156 39.11 5.16 8.54
C LEU A 156 39.70 4.90 7.15
N ILE A 157 39.29 5.68 6.14
CA ILE A 157 39.81 5.60 4.77
C ILE A 157 41.32 5.79 4.76
N LYS A 158 41.81 6.84 5.43
CA LYS A 158 43.25 7.14 5.53
C LYS A 158 44.05 5.97 6.07
N HIS A 159 43.64 5.41 7.22
CA HIS A 159 44.42 4.38 7.90
C HIS A 159 44.27 3.00 7.28
N VAL A 160 43.08 2.61 6.84
CA VAL A 160 42.89 1.31 6.14
C VAL A 160 43.64 1.30 4.80
N ASN A 161 43.61 2.40 4.04
CA ASN A 161 44.36 2.46 2.78
C ASN A 161 45.88 2.50 3.00
N ALA A 162 46.35 3.04 4.13
CA ALA A 162 47.77 3.03 4.46
C ALA A 162 48.33 1.60 4.64
N GLU A 163 47.49 0.65 5.08
CA GLU A 163 47.86 -0.78 5.23
C GLU A 163 48.14 -1.47 3.89
N GLN A 164 47.87 -0.83 2.74
CA GLN A 164 48.34 -1.32 1.44
C GLN A 164 49.86 -1.45 1.40
N LYS A 165 50.60 -0.59 2.11
CA LYS A 165 52.06 -0.72 2.27
C LYS A 165 52.47 -1.99 3.02
N ASN A 166 51.57 -2.53 3.83
CA ASN A 166 51.75 -3.75 4.60
C ASN A 166 51.09 -4.97 3.93
N GLY A 167 50.70 -4.85 2.66
CA GLY A 167 50.14 -5.95 1.86
C GLY A 167 48.63 -6.09 1.87
N SER A 168 47.89 -5.16 2.50
CA SER A 168 46.43 -5.12 2.38
C SER A 168 46.01 -4.84 0.93
N MET A 169 45.05 -5.60 0.41
CA MET A 169 44.49 -5.40 -0.94
C MET A 169 43.23 -4.50 -0.93
N ILE A 170 42.90 -3.91 0.22
CA ILE A 170 41.68 -3.14 0.41
C ILE A 170 41.94 -1.66 0.06
N ASN A 171 41.02 -1.06 -0.69
CA ASN A 171 41.00 0.37 -0.97
C ASN A 171 39.60 0.93 -0.69
N LEU A 172 39.49 1.78 0.33
CA LEU A 172 38.27 2.47 0.72
C LEU A 172 38.19 3.84 0.04
N LEU A 173 36.98 4.24 -0.32
CA LEU A 173 36.65 5.56 -0.86
C LEU A 173 35.19 5.91 -0.56
N TYR A 174 34.86 7.20 -0.50
CA TYR A 174 33.47 7.63 -0.56
C TYR A 174 32.88 7.31 -1.92
N SER A 175 31.67 6.74 -1.92
CA SER A 175 30.98 6.38 -3.14
C SER A 175 29.49 6.71 -3.04
N THR A 176 28.80 6.54 -4.16
CA THR A 176 27.33 6.56 -4.24
C THR A 176 26.87 5.23 -4.84
N PRO A 177 25.60 4.82 -4.66
CA PRO A 177 25.07 3.62 -5.30
C PRO A 177 25.26 3.62 -6.84
N SER A 178 25.15 4.79 -7.48
CA SER A 178 25.37 4.94 -8.92
C SER A 178 26.84 4.70 -9.31
N CYS A 179 27.79 5.27 -8.56
CA CYS A 179 29.23 5.05 -8.80
C CYS A 179 29.62 3.59 -8.56
N TYR A 180 29.06 2.97 -7.50
CA TYR A 180 29.26 1.56 -7.21
C TYR A 180 28.74 0.67 -8.35
N LEU A 181 27.49 0.89 -8.79
CA LEU A 181 26.93 0.10 -9.89
C LEU A 181 27.73 0.27 -11.19
N GLN A 182 28.25 1.46 -11.46
CA GLN A 182 29.11 1.69 -12.61
C GLN A 182 30.42 0.87 -12.51
N ALA A 183 31.02 0.76 -11.33
CA ALA A 183 32.19 -0.06 -11.10
C ALA A 183 31.88 -1.56 -11.27
N VAL A 184 30.78 -2.03 -10.70
CA VAL A 184 30.26 -3.41 -10.87
C VAL A 184 30.00 -3.73 -12.34
N HIS A 185 29.39 -2.81 -13.08
CA HIS A 185 29.15 -2.98 -14.51
C HIS A 185 30.44 -3.09 -15.33
N ARG A 186 31.47 -2.28 -15.01
CA ARG A 186 32.78 -2.32 -15.67
C ARG A 186 33.58 -3.60 -15.38
N ALA A 187 33.23 -4.35 -14.33
CA ALA A 187 33.83 -5.63 -14.04
C ALA A 187 33.39 -6.75 -15.02
N ASP A 188 32.45 -6.46 -15.92
CA ASP A 188 32.01 -7.30 -17.05
C ASP A 188 31.71 -8.76 -16.65
N LYS A 189 30.92 -8.91 -15.58
CA LYS A 189 30.47 -10.21 -15.07
C LYS A 189 29.14 -10.61 -15.69
N VAL A 190 28.91 -11.93 -15.73
CA VAL A 190 27.63 -12.52 -16.15
C VAL A 190 26.80 -12.82 -14.91
N TRP A 191 25.62 -12.20 -14.83
CA TRP A 191 24.72 -12.31 -13.69
C TRP A 191 23.67 -13.40 -13.90
N LYS A 192 23.34 -14.13 -12.83
CA LYS A 192 22.16 -15.02 -12.84
C LYS A 192 20.88 -14.19 -12.91
N THR A 193 19.83 -14.79 -13.46
CA THR A 193 18.53 -14.14 -13.61
C THR A 193 17.51 -14.69 -12.62
N LYS A 194 16.65 -13.83 -12.08
CA LYS A 194 15.46 -14.16 -11.28
C LYS A 194 14.21 -13.53 -11.91
N SER A 195 13.03 -14.15 -11.79
CA SER A 195 11.78 -13.65 -12.41
C SER A 195 10.56 -13.54 -11.49
N ASP A 196 10.60 -14.21 -10.34
CA ASP A 196 9.56 -14.18 -9.31
C ASP A 196 9.82 -13.09 -8.25
N ASP A 197 8.98 -13.04 -7.22
CA ASP A 197 9.05 -12.08 -6.12
C ASP A 197 10.10 -12.47 -5.05
N LEU A 198 10.34 -11.57 -4.10
CA LEU A 198 11.09 -11.83 -2.86
C LEU A 198 10.15 -11.75 -1.64
N PHE A 199 8.98 -12.37 -1.75
CA PHE A 199 8.02 -12.56 -0.67
C PHE A 199 7.77 -14.05 -0.39
N PRO A 200 7.38 -14.41 0.84
CA PRO A 200 7.37 -13.56 2.04
C PRO A 200 8.79 -13.31 2.59
N TYR A 201 8.93 -12.27 3.41
CA TYR A 201 10.18 -11.98 4.13
C TYR A 201 10.14 -12.60 5.54
N ALA A 202 11.25 -13.21 5.95
CA ALA A 202 11.49 -13.62 7.33
C ALA A 202 12.95 -13.28 7.74
N ASP A 203 13.12 -12.75 8.95
CA ASP A 203 14.44 -12.52 9.55
C ASP A 203 14.87 -13.63 10.53
N GLY A 204 14.03 -14.64 10.70
CA GLY A 204 14.29 -15.83 11.50
C GLY A 204 13.17 -16.86 11.37
N ASP A 205 13.39 -18.05 11.92
CA ASP A 205 12.57 -19.25 11.66
C ASP A 205 11.08 -19.10 12.06
N HIS A 206 10.79 -18.30 13.08
CA HIS A 206 9.41 -18.08 13.58
C HIS A 206 8.89 -16.66 13.30
N SER A 207 9.54 -15.94 12.38
CA SER A 207 9.38 -14.49 12.20
C SER A 207 9.00 -14.15 10.75
N PHE A 208 7.95 -14.78 10.19
CA PHE A 208 7.44 -14.40 8.87
C PHE A 208 6.65 -13.09 8.94
N TRP A 209 7.10 -12.09 8.19
CA TRP A 209 6.53 -10.74 8.13
C TRP A 209 5.32 -10.72 7.18
N THR A 210 4.29 -11.48 7.52
CA THR A 210 3.03 -11.57 6.75
C THR A 210 1.84 -10.99 7.52
N GLY A 211 2.03 -10.57 8.77
CA GLY A 211 0.99 -9.90 9.57
C GLY A 211 0.63 -8.54 9.00
N TYR A 212 1.63 -7.78 8.54
CA TYR A 212 1.43 -6.44 7.99
C TYR A 212 0.60 -6.42 6.69
N TYR A 213 0.43 -7.58 6.03
CA TYR A 213 -0.48 -7.72 4.90
C TYR A 213 -1.92 -7.37 5.30
N THR A 214 -2.27 -7.55 6.58
CA THR A 214 -3.62 -7.29 7.12
C THR A 214 -3.67 -6.18 8.17
N SER A 215 -2.58 -5.91 8.91
CA SER A 215 -2.54 -4.90 10.00
C SER A 215 -3.17 -3.56 9.59
N ARG A 216 -3.99 -2.97 10.48
CA ARG A 216 -4.76 -1.74 10.21
C ARG A 216 -5.57 -1.77 8.89
N PRO A 217 -6.47 -2.76 8.71
CA PRO A 217 -7.17 -2.95 7.44
C PRO A 217 -8.07 -1.77 7.06
N THR A 218 -8.60 -1.03 8.04
CA THR A 218 -9.41 0.17 7.81
C THR A 218 -8.60 1.27 7.13
N LEU A 219 -7.34 1.48 7.53
CA LEU A 219 -6.46 2.48 6.93
C LEU A 219 -6.05 2.07 5.51
N LYS A 220 -5.75 0.77 5.30
CA LYS A 220 -5.53 0.20 3.95
C LYS A 220 -6.73 0.43 3.03
N TYR A 221 -7.95 0.21 3.53
CA TYR A 221 -9.16 0.46 2.75
C TYR A 221 -9.36 1.96 2.47
N MET A 222 -9.13 2.82 3.46
CA MET A 222 -9.23 4.28 3.30
C MET A 222 -8.25 4.81 2.26
N GLU A 223 -7.01 4.31 2.24
CA GLU A 223 -6.01 4.64 1.22
C GLU A 223 -6.53 4.30 -0.20
N ARG A 224 -7.14 3.12 -0.40
CA ARG A 224 -7.68 2.73 -1.71
C ARG A 224 -8.82 3.63 -2.16
N ARG A 225 -9.68 4.04 -1.22
CA ARG A 225 -10.75 5.03 -1.47
C ARG A 225 -10.16 6.40 -1.80
N GLY A 226 -9.13 6.83 -1.08
CA GLY A 226 -8.38 8.06 -1.33
C GLY A 226 -7.73 8.08 -2.72
N ASN A 227 -7.06 7.00 -3.11
CA ASN A 227 -6.45 6.88 -4.44
C ASN A 227 -7.51 6.97 -5.55
N ASN A 228 -8.65 6.28 -5.41
CA ASN A 228 -9.74 6.36 -6.38
C ASN A 228 -10.24 7.81 -6.53
N LEU A 229 -10.50 8.49 -5.42
CA LEU A 229 -10.92 9.90 -5.43
C LEU A 229 -9.84 10.81 -6.06
N LEU A 230 -8.56 10.55 -5.78
CA LEU A 230 -7.46 11.30 -6.38
C LEU A 230 -7.45 11.18 -7.91
N GLN A 231 -7.69 9.98 -8.46
CA GLN A 231 -7.80 9.81 -9.92
C GLN A 231 -8.98 10.59 -10.48
N VAL A 232 -10.14 10.56 -9.80
CA VAL A 232 -11.33 11.33 -10.18
C VAL A 232 -11.03 12.83 -10.23
N CYS A 233 -10.42 13.40 -9.19
CA CYS A 233 -10.11 14.82 -9.15
C CYS A 233 -9.10 15.22 -10.23
N LYS A 234 -8.06 14.41 -10.46
CA LYS A 234 -7.09 14.66 -11.54
C LYS A 234 -7.77 14.70 -12.91
N GLN A 235 -8.58 13.69 -13.22
CA GLN A 235 -9.29 13.61 -14.49
C GLN A 235 -10.25 14.78 -14.67
N LEU A 236 -11.12 15.04 -13.69
CA LEU A 236 -12.09 16.13 -13.75
C LEU A 236 -11.41 17.49 -13.85
N SER A 237 -10.29 17.71 -13.16
CA SER A 237 -9.53 18.95 -13.24
C SER A 237 -9.02 19.23 -14.64
N VAL A 238 -8.50 18.20 -15.32
CA VAL A 238 -8.03 18.29 -16.70
C VAL A 238 -9.21 18.50 -17.65
N LEU A 239 -10.27 17.69 -17.54
CA LEU A 239 -11.45 17.76 -18.42
C LEU A 239 -12.19 19.10 -18.30
N ALA A 240 -12.28 19.65 -17.09
CA ALA A 240 -12.88 20.96 -16.86
C ALA A 240 -11.93 22.12 -17.18
N GLU A 241 -10.68 21.85 -17.57
CA GLU A 241 -9.62 22.84 -17.77
C GLU A 241 -9.55 23.82 -16.58
N LEU A 242 -9.51 23.29 -15.35
CA LEU A 242 -9.38 24.12 -14.17
C LEU A 242 -8.00 24.80 -14.23
N LYS A 243 -8.00 26.11 -14.47
CA LYS A 243 -6.79 26.93 -14.42
C LYS A 243 -6.53 27.29 -12.97
N GLN A 244 -5.38 26.90 -12.45
CA GLN A 244 -4.93 27.30 -11.13
C GLN A 244 -3.46 27.70 -11.19
N GLU A 245 -3.11 28.81 -10.54
CA GLU A 245 -1.70 29.21 -10.37
C GLU A 245 -0.97 28.23 -9.44
N LYS A 246 -1.70 27.60 -8.51
CA LYS A 246 -1.23 26.52 -7.64
C LYS A 246 -2.33 25.48 -7.44
N TRP A 247 -1.94 24.21 -7.44
CA TRP A 247 -2.85 23.07 -7.29
C TRP A 247 -3.07 22.69 -5.82
N GLU A 248 -3.17 23.66 -4.90
CA GLU A 248 -3.11 23.43 -3.44
C GLU A 248 -4.12 22.37 -2.94
N ASP A 249 -5.37 22.43 -3.42
CA ASP A 249 -6.43 21.46 -3.05
C ASP A 249 -6.13 20.04 -3.60
N LEU A 250 -5.56 19.93 -4.80
CA LEU A 250 -5.23 18.66 -5.44
C LEU A 250 -3.93 18.07 -4.88
N ASP A 251 -2.96 18.93 -4.58
CA ASP A 251 -1.66 18.57 -4.05
C ASP A 251 -1.79 18.03 -2.61
N SER A 252 -2.75 18.54 -1.82
CA SER A 252 -3.03 17.99 -0.48
C SER A 252 -3.27 16.47 -0.50
N LEU A 253 -4.14 15.96 -1.39
CA LEU A 253 -4.36 14.51 -1.47
C LEU A 253 -3.20 13.80 -2.18
N ARG A 254 -2.51 14.42 -3.14
CA ARG A 254 -1.33 13.81 -3.79
C ARG A 254 -0.21 13.55 -2.80
N GLU A 255 0.07 14.52 -1.94
CA GLU A 255 1.09 14.42 -0.89
C GLU A 255 0.69 13.38 0.14
N ALA A 256 -0.56 13.42 0.63
CA ALA A 256 -1.09 12.42 1.55
C ALA A 256 -0.98 11.00 0.97
N MET A 257 -1.38 10.81 -0.29
CA MET A 257 -1.25 9.52 -0.97
C MET A 257 0.21 9.07 -1.14
N GLY A 258 1.13 10.01 -1.36
CA GLY A 258 2.57 9.75 -1.39
C GLY A 258 3.11 9.26 -0.04
N VAL A 259 2.76 9.97 1.04
CA VAL A 259 3.12 9.57 2.42
C VAL A 259 2.53 8.20 2.75
N MET A 260 1.30 7.91 2.34
CA MET A 260 0.67 6.61 2.59
C MET A 260 1.40 5.43 1.95
N GLN A 261 2.22 5.64 0.91
CA GLN A 261 3.04 4.55 0.35
C GLN A 261 4.32 4.28 1.16
N HIS A 262 4.57 5.03 2.24
CA HIS A 262 5.64 4.73 3.19
C HIS A 262 5.48 3.30 3.74
N HIS A 263 6.61 2.61 3.92
CA HIS A 263 6.63 1.20 4.36
C HIS A 263 6.20 1.00 5.82
N ASP A 264 5.92 2.07 6.59
CA ASP A 264 5.19 2.01 7.86
C ASP A 264 3.78 2.60 7.86
N ALA A 265 3.34 3.18 6.73
CA ALA A 265 2.00 3.76 6.62
C ALA A 265 0.98 2.73 6.16
N ILE A 266 0.95 2.40 4.86
CA ILE A 266 -0.01 1.42 4.33
C ILE A 266 0.17 0.01 4.92
N THR A 267 1.36 -0.32 5.41
CA THR A 267 1.66 -1.60 6.06
C THR A 267 1.02 -1.72 7.44
N GLY A 268 0.72 -0.60 8.12
CA GLY A 268 0.09 -0.58 9.43
C GLY A 268 1.02 -0.97 10.57
N THR A 269 2.31 -0.64 10.44
CA THR A 269 3.39 -0.99 11.37
C THR A 269 3.89 0.16 12.25
N GLU A 270 3.27 1.33 12.09
CA GLU A 270 3.46 2.55 12.87
C GLU A 270 2.77 2.52 14.25
N LYS A 271 3.18 3.44 15.14
CA LYS A 271 2.51 3.68 16.43
C LYS A 271 1.12 4.28 16.22
N GLN A 272 0.21 4.06 17.17
CA GLN A 272 -1.20 4.47 17.04
C GLN A 272 -1.38 5.96 16.68
N HIS A 273 -0.69 6.87 17.36
CA HIS A 273 -0.82 8.31 17.08
C HIS A 273 -0.35 8.71 15.67
N VAL A 274 0.57 7.95 15.07
CA VAL A 274 1.03 8.15 13.69
C VAL A 274 -0.05 7.67 12.72
N ALA A 275 -0.69 6.52 13.02
CA ALA A 275 -1.83 6.03 12.26
C ALA A 275 -3.01 7.02 12.27
N ASP A 276 -3.26 7.65 13.43
CA ASP A 276 -4.29 8.67 13.59
C ASP A 276 -3.95 9.93 12.75
N ASP A 277 -2.68 10.32 12.69
CA ASP A 277 -2.21 11.42 11.85
C ASP A 277 -2.35 11.11 10.35
N TYR A 278 -2.00 9.88 9.93
CA TYR A 278 -2.23 9.41 8.56
C TYR A 278 -3.71 9.44 8.18
N ALA A 279 -4.61 8.97 9.05
CA ALA A 279 -6.05 9.02 8.82
C ALA A 279 -6.55 10.47 8.72
N LYS A 280 -6.07 11.37 9.58
CA LYS A 280 -6.39 12.80 9.55
C LYS A 280 -5.92 13.46 8.24
N MET A 281 -4.69 13.20 7.84
CA MET A 281 -4.08 13.72 6.62
C MET A 281 -4.85 13.25 5.37
N LEU A 282 -5.14 11.94 5.29
CA LEU A 282 -5.95 11.37 4.22
C LEU A 282 -7.36 11.98 4.18
N HIS A 283 -8.03 12.08 5.33
CA HIS A 283 -9.39 12.64 5.38
C HIS A 283 -9.42 14.09 4.88
N LYS A 284 -8.48 14.92 5.35
CA LYS A 284 -8.34 16.30 4.87
C LYS A 284 -8.13 16.34 3.36
N GLY A 285 -7.17 15.59 2.84
CA GLY A 285 -6.91 15.53 1.40
C GLY A 285 -8.14 15.08 0.60
N MET A 286 -8.91 14.11 1.11
CA MET A 286 -10.14 13.65 0.47
C MET A 286 -11.21 14.75 0.40
N LEU A 287 -11.37 15.57 1.45
CA LEU A 287 -12.29 16.71 1.43
C LEU A 287 -11.86 17.79 0.43
N ASP A 288 -10.58 18.16 0.43
CA ASP A 288 -10.02 19.18 -0.47
C ASP A 288 -10.14 18.73 -1.95
N CYS A 289 -9.89 17.45 -2.22
CA CYS A 289 -10.09 16.84 -3.53
C CYS A 289 -11.57 16.82 -3.95
N ALA A 290 -12.48 16.44 -3.04
CA ALA A 290 -13.92 16.44 -3.31
C ALA A 290 -14.43 17.84 -3.67
N ALA A 291 -13.93 18.89 -3.01
CA ALA A 291 -14.24 20.27 -3.34
C ALA A 291 -13.72 20.65 -4.75
N THR A 292 -12.54 20.16 -5.14
CA THR A 292 -12.01 20.33 -6.50
C THR A 292 -12.89 19.64 -7.55
N ALA A 293 -13.32 18.40 -7.29
CA ALA A 293 -14.23 17.67 -8.15
C ALA A 293 -15.58 18.39 -8.30
N ALA A 294 -16.13 18.94 -7.22
CA ALA A 294 -17.35 19.76 -7.23
C ALA A 294 -17.22 21.00 -8.13
N LYS A 295 -16.10 21.75 -8.02
CA LYS A 295 -15.80 22.90 -8.90
C LYS A 295 -15.76 22.47 -10.37
N ALA A 296 -15.08 21.35 -10.67
CA ALA A 296 -14.98 20.81 -12.03
C ALA A 296 -16.33 20.40 -12.61
N ILE A 297 -17.14 19.65 -11.85
CA ILE A 297 -18.48 19.21 -12.28
C ILE A 297 -19.40 20.41 -12.54
N ASN A 298 -19.37 21.43 -11.68
CA ASN A 298 -20.14 22.66 -11.90
C ASN A 298 -19.73 23.36 -13.21
N LYS A 299 -18.42 23.53 -13.44
CA LYS A 299 -17.91 24.15 -14.66
C LYS A 299 -18.29 23.36 -15.93
N LEU A 300 -18.18 22.03 -15.87
CA LEU A 300 -18.58 21.15 -16.98
C LEU A 300 -20.09 21.20 -17.22
N SER A 301 -20.91 21.12 -16.17
CA SER A 301 -22.37 21.17 -16.28
C SER A 301 -22.86 22.50 -16.87
N ALA A 302 -22.29 23.62 -16.43
CA ALA A 302 -22.60 24.95 -16.98
C ALA A 302 -22.26 25.05 -18.47
N LYS A 303 -21.13 24.45 -18.90
CA LYS A 303 -20.70 24.43 -20.31
C LYS A 303 -21.59 23.56 -21.20
N ILE A 304 -22.14 22.47 -20.67
CA ILE A 304 -22.91 21.48 -21.46
C ILE A 304 -24.40 21.87 -21.54
N THR A 305 -25.01 22.24 -20.41
CA THR A 305 -26.47 22.40 -20.32
C THR A 305 -26.93 23.74 -19.75
N GLU A 306 -26.04 24.72 -19.58
CA GLU A 306 -26.32 25.99 -18.88
C GLU A 306 -26.94 25.76 -17.48
N ALA A 307 -26.58 24.64 -16.84
CA ALA A 307 -27.11 24.30 -15.53
C ALA A 307 -26.68 25.32 -14.46
N PRO A 308 -27.54 25.62 -13.48
CA PRO A 308 -27.17 26.46 -12.36
C PRO A 308 -26.05 25.81 -11.54
N THR A 309 -25.22 26.63 -10.91
CA THR A 309 -24.23 26.15 -9.95
C THR A 309 -24.94 25.49 -8.77
N VAL A 310 -24.51 24.27 -8.42
CA VAL A 310 -25.03 23.52 -7.27
C VAL A 310 -23.92 23.37 -6.24
N ASN A 311 -24.28 23.41 -4.95
CA ASN A 311 -23.34 23.00 -3.90
C ASN A 311 -23.28 21.47 -3.86
N TYR A 312 -22.17 20.90 -4.35
CA TYR A 312 -21.94 19.46 -4.29
C TYR A 312 -21.14 19.11 -3.04
N GLU A 313 -21.61 18.08 -2.32
CA GLU A 313 -20.85 17.47 -1.25
C GLU A 313 -20.75 15.96 -1.48
N SER A 314 -19.63 15.38 -1.05
CA SER A 314 -19.37 13.95 -1.20
C SER A 314 -19.75 13.21 0.08
N CYS A 315 -20.57 12.18 -0.03
CA CYS A 315 -20.88 11.31 1.10
C CYS A 315 -19.79 10.25 1.30
N LEU A 316 -18.77 10.60 2.09
CA LEU A 316 -17.62 9.73 2.38
C LEU A 316 -17.93 8.62 3.41
N LEU A 317 -19.09 8.66 4.07
CA LEU A 317 -19.52 7.75 5.14
C LEU A 317 -20.59 6.73 4.70
N LEU A 318 -20.71 6.47 3.40
CA LEU A 318 -21.68 5.49 2.87
C LEU A 318 -21.44 4.06 3.37
N ASN A 319 -20.22 3.71 3.80
CA ASN A 319 -19.90 2.40 4.37
C ASN A 319 -20.59 2.12 5.71
N VAL A 320 -20.95 3.17 6.45
CA VAL A 320 -21.74 3.08 7.69
C VAL A 320 -23.18 3.58 7.46
N SER A 321 -23.61 3.61 6.20
CA SER A 321 -24.94 4.08 5.78
C SER A 321 -25.28 5.46 6.37
N GLN A 322 -24.39 6.44 6.18
CA GLN A 322 -24.56 7.82 6.60
C GLN A 322 -24.24 8.81 5.47
N CYS A 323 -25.14 9.76 5.23
CA CYS A 323 -25.00 10.81 4.21
C CYS A 323 -25.96 11.96 4.52
N GLU A 324 -25.42 13.09 5.00
CA GLU A 324 -26.23 14.22 5.46
C GLU A 324 -27.21 14.73 4.40
N ILE A 325 -26.76 14.86 3.14
CA ILE A 325 -27.60 15.36 2.04
C ILE A 325 -28.85 14.51 1.85
N SER A 326 -28.73 13.18 1.81
CA SER A 326 -29.87 12.28 1.54
C SER A 326 -30.78 12.11 2.76
N GLU A 327 -30.32 12.47 3.95
CA GLU A 327 -31.08 12.37 5.19
C GLU A 327 -31.83 13.66 5.53
N SER A 328 -31.26 14.83 5.20
CA SER A 328 -31.77 16.14 5.61
C SER A 328 -32.61 16.85 4.54
N ASN A 329 -32.63 16.36 3.30
CA ASN A 329 -33.31 17.01 2.19
C ASN A 329 -34.42 16.14 1.58
N ASP A 330 -35.59 16.75 1.35
CA ASP A 330 -36.70 16.08 0.66
C ASP A 330 -36.46 15.99 -0.86
N ARG A 331 -35.63 16.88 -1.42
CA ARG A 331 -35.26 16.91 -2.84
C ARG A 331 -33.78 17.20 -2.98
N PHE A 332 -33.07 16.33 -3.70
CA PHE A 332 -31.65 16.49 -3.93
C PHE A 332 -31.22 15.86 -5.26
N VAL A 333 -30.01 16.20 -5.69
CA VAL A 333 -29.43 15.76 -6.95
C VAL A 333 -28.26 14.82 -6.66
N VAL A 334 -28.17 13.73 -7.40
CA VAL A 334 -27.10 12.75 -7.30
C VAL A 334 -26.35 12.74 -8.62
N THR A 335 -25.11 13.23 -8.61
CA THR A 335 -24.22 13.20 -9.78
C THR A 335 -23.17 12.13 -9.59
N LEU A 336 -23.11 11.18 -10.51
CA LEU A 336 -22.14 10.08 -10.52
C LEU A 336 -21.13 10.31 -11.62
N TYR A 337 -19.85 10.24 -11.31
CA TYR A 337 -18.77 10.29 -12.29
C TYR A 337 -18.12 8.91 -12.45
N ASN A 338 -17.87 8.51 -13.69
CA ASN A 338 -17.20 7.25 -14.03
C ASN A 338 -15.75 7.54 -14.47
N PRO A 339 -14.75 7.19 -13.65
CA PRO A 339 -13.34 7.41 -14.00
C PRO A 339 -12.78 6.37 -14.98
N LEU A 340 -13.57 5.37 -15.39
CA LEU A 340 -13.15 4.35 -16.35
C LEU A 340 -13.30 4.85 -17.79
N ALA A 341 -12.46 4.33 -18.67
CA ALA A 341 -12.53 4.56 -20.12
C ALA A 341 -13.62 3.73 -20.83
N GLN A 342 -14.51 3.09 -20.08
CA GLN A 342 -15.63 2.29 -20.60
C GLN A 342 -16.91 2.61 -19.82
N GLU A 343 -18.07 2.34 -20.43
CA GLU A 343 -19.36 2.49 -19.76
C GLU A 343 -19.42 1.58 -18.53
N ALA A 344 -19.97 2.11 -17.44
CA ALA A 344 -20.12 1.37 -16.19
C ALA A 344 -21.58 1.44 -15.72
N SER A 345 -22.16 0.25 -15.46
CA SER A 345 -23.41 0.14 -14.73
C SER A 345 -23.16 -0.33 -13.31
N THR A 346 -23.77 0.34 -12.33
CA THR A 346 -23.68 -0.05 -10.91
C THR A 346 -24.98 0.26 -10.17
N TYR A 347 -25.13 -0.29 -8.97
CA TYR A 347 -26.21 0.06 -8.06
C TYR A 347 -25.74 1.16 -7.11
N VAL A 348 -26.43 2.29 -7.14
CA VAL A 348 -26.26 3.37 -6.17
C VAL A 348 -27.05 3.02 -4.92
N ARG A 349 -26.45 3.19 -3.74
CA ARG A 349 -27.09 2.96 -2.43
C ARG A 349 -26.97 4.23 -1.60
N LEU A 350 -28.08 4.83 -1.21
CA LEU A 350 -28.13 6.08 -0.44
C LEU A 350 -28.88 5.87 0.88
N PRO A 351 -28.29 6.21 2.03
CA PRO A 351 -28.97 6.10 3.32
C PRO A 351 -30.04 7.19 3.43
N VAL A 352 -31.25 6.79 3.78
CA VAL A 352 -32.43 7.65 3.80
C VAL A 352 -33.34 7.34 4.99
N GLN A 353 -34.24 8.28 5.28
CA GLN A 353 -35.26 8.14 6.33
C GLN A 353 -36.35 7.13 5.91
N ASN A 354 -37.27 6.80 6.84
CA ASN A 354 -38.37 5.85 6.60
C ASN A 354 -39.49 6.41 5.68
N PHE A 355 -39.16 6.70 4.43
CA PHE A 355 -40.09 7.20 3.43
C PHE A 355 -39.86 6.52 2.09
N LYS A 356 -40.85 6.57 1.19
CA LYS A 356 -40.61 6.20 -0.21
C LYS A 356 -39.93 7.35 -0.93
N TYR A 357 -39.06 6.99 -1.88
CA TYR A 357 -38.33 7.93 -2.72
C TYR A 357 -38.50 7.57 -4.19
N THR A 358 -38.63 8.60 -5.01
CA THR A 358 -38.64 8.50 -6.48
C THR A 358 -37.32 8.99 -7.02
N VAL A 359 -36.83 8.33 -8.07
CA VAL A 359 -35.58 8.71 -8.75
C VAL A 359 -35.90 8.89 -10.23
N SER A 360 -35.40 9.98 -10.83
CA SER A 360 -35.49 10.20 -12.27
C SER A 360 -34.16 10.63 -12.88
N GLN A 361 -33.97 10.31 -14.16
CA GLN A 361 -32.90 10.82 -15.00
C GLN A 361 -33.53 11.76 -16.03
N GLY A 362 -33.45 13.07 -15.79
CA GLY A 362 -34.28 14.04 -16.50
C GLY A 362 -35.76 13.75 -16.26
N SER A 363 -36.53 13.55 -17.34
CA SER A 363 -37.95 13.17 -17.28
C SER A 363 -38.20 11.66 -17.17
N VAL A 364 -37.16 10.82 -17.24
CA VAL A 364 -37.31 9.36 -17.26
C VAL A 364 -37.28 8.82 -15.82
N PRO A 365 -38.34 8.16 -15.33
CA PRO A 365 -38.32 7.53 -14.02
C PRO A 365 -37.40 6.31 -13.99
N ILE A 366 -36.68 6.13 -12.88
CA ILE A 366 -35.78 5.00 -12.63
C ILE A 366 -36.41 4.10 -11.58
N ALA A 367 -36.38 2.79 -11.80
CA ALA A 367 -36.84 1.81 -10.83
C ALA A 367 -35.98 1.85 -9.56
N THR A 368 -36.63 1.89 -8.40
CA THR A 368 -35.99 1.95 -7.09
C THR A 368 -36.36 0.75 -6.23
N GLN A 369 -35.50 0.45 -5.27
CA GLN A 369 -35.76 -0.52 -4.22
C GLN A 369 -35.34 0.07 -2.88
N MET A 370 -36.17 -0.10 -1.86
CA MET A 370 -35.86 0.29 -0.49
C MET A 370 -35.36 -0.93 0.27
N LEU A 371 -34.20 -0.83 0.91
CA LEU A 371 -33.60 -1.89 1.73
C LEU A 371 -33.51 -1.45 3.18
N LYS A 372 -33.79 -2.35 4.13
CA LYS A 372 -33.51 -2.10 5.55
C LYS A 372 -31.99 -1.97 5.76
N ILE A 373 -31.54 -0.98 6.53
CA ILE A 373 -30.16 -0.99 7.02
C ILE A 373 -30.01 -2.13 8.04
N PRO A 374 -29.00 -3.02 7.91
CA PRO A 374 -28.78 -4.09 8.87
C PRO A 374 -28.57 -3.57 10.29
N ASP A 375 -29.12 -4.27 11.29
CA ASP A 375 -29.08 -3.78 12.68
C ASP A 375 -27.64 -3.60 13.21
N HIS A 376 -26.68 -4.39 12.73
CA HIS A 376 -25.27 -4.22 13.11
C HIS A 376 -24.66 -2.92 12.56
N VAL A 377 -25.11 -2.43 11.41
CA VAL A 377 -24.72 -1.13 10.84
C VAL A 377 -25.36 0.01 11.63
N LEU A 378 -26.64 -0.11 11.98
CA LEU A 378 -27.34 0.88 12.82
C LEU A 378 -26.69 1.06 14.19
N ARG A 379 -26.06 0.01 14.72
CA ARG A 379 -25.37 0.00 16.01
C ARG A 379 -23.87 0.31 15.93
N VAL A 380 -23.33 0.67 14.77
CA VAL A 380 -21.92 1.07 14.65
C VAL A 380 -21.65 2.25 15.59
N PRO A 381 -20.68 2.15 16.52
CA PRO A 381 -20.33 3.25 17.40
C PRO A 381 -19.98 4.52 16.61
N TYR A 382 -20.34 5.68 17.14
CA TYR A 382 -20.10 7.00 16.53
C TYR A 382 -20.83 7.25 15.19
N ARG A 383 -21.71 6.35 14.74
CA ARG A 383 -22.64 6.63 13.64
C ARG A 383 -23.66 7.67 14.10
N THR A 384 -23.67 8.83 13.44
CA THR A 384 -24.56 9.96 13.73
C THR A 384 -25.51 10.17 12.55
N SER A 385 -26.49 9.26 12.41
CA SER A 385 -27.38 9.22 11.24
C SER A 385 -28.81 8.87 11.64
N THR A 386 -29.76 9.51 10.98
CA THR A 386 -31.21 9.26 11.09
C THR A 386 -31.70 8.24 10.07
N ALA A 387 -30.84 7.82 9.13
CA ALA A 387 -31.19 6.83 8.14
C ALA A 387 -31.45 5.47 8.78
N VAL A 388 -32.54 4.84 8.35
CA VAL A 388 -32.96 3.49 8.76
C VAL A 388 -33.10 2.54 7.55
N GLN A 389 -33.02 3.09 6.34
CA GLN A 389 -33.15 2.37 5.07
C GLN A 389 -32.13 2.89 4.06
N GLU A 390 -31.90 2.11 3.01
CA GLU A 390 -31.14 2.53 1.84
C GLU A 390 -32.02 2.53 0.60
N LEU A 391 -32.02 3.66 -0.10
CA LEU A 391 -32.56 3.77 -1.45
C LEU A 391 -31.55 3.21 -2.43
N VAL A 392 -31.98 2.22 -3.21
CA VAL A 392 -31.16 1.54 -4.22
C VAL A 392 -31.74 1.73 -5.61
N PHE A 393 -30.90 2.13 -6.56
CA PHE A 393 -31.28 2.20 -7.97
C PHE A 393 -30.09 1.89 -8.87
N LYS A 394 -30.35 1.38 -10.08
CA LYS A 394 -29.32 1.10 -11.07
C LYS A 394 -28.99 2.37 -11.86
N ALA A 395 -27.72 2.69 -11.97
CA ALA A 395 -27.21 3.77 -12.79
C ALA A 395 -26.28 3.21 -13.88
N THR A 396 -26.37 3.75 -15.09
CA THR A 396 -25.42 3.53 -16.19
C THR A 396 -24.77 4.86 -16.52
N ILE A 397 -23.43 4.89 -16.52
CA ILE A 397 -22.65 6.12 -16.59
C ILE A 397 -21.64 5.99 -17.75
N PRO A 398 -21.56 6.98 -18.65
CA PRO A 398 -20.67 6.91 -19.81
C PRO A 398 -19.18 6.90 -19.42
N PRO A 399 -18.28 6.46 -20.33
CA PRO A 399 -16.84 6.54 -20.14
C PRO A 399 -16.36 7.96 -19.81
N LEU A 400 -15.48 8.12 -18.81
CA LEU A 400 -14.89 9.41 -18.41
C LEU A 400 -15.92 10.56 -18.32
N GLY A 401 -17.14 10.23 -17.91
CA GLY A 401 -18.29 11.13 -17.93
C GLY A 401 -19.09 11.04 -16.66
N PHE A 402 -20.08 11.92 -16.54
CA PHE A 402 -20.97 11.94 -15.39
C PHE A 402 -22.44 11.87 -15.81
N GLN A 403 -23.27 11.35 -14.91
CA GLN A 403 -24.71 11.29 -15.06
C GLN A 403 -25.39 11.81 -13.80
N THR A 404 -26.44 12.60 -14.01
CA THR A 404 -27.21 13.26 -12.95
C THR A 404 -28.58 12.60 -12.79
N PHE A 405 -28.97 12.37 -11.54
CA PHE A 405 -30.25 11.83 -11.12
C PHE A 405 -30.92 12.77 -10.12
N TYR A 406 -32.26 12.86 -10.18
CA TYR A 406 -33.07 13.66 -9.28
C TYR A 406 -33.79 12.74 -8.31
N VAL A 407 -33.60 12.96 -7.01
CA VAL A 407 -34.24 12.17 -5.96
C VAL A 407 -35.26 13.04 -5.24
N THR A 408 -36.47 12.52 -5.09
CA THR A 408 -37.57 13.20 -4.38
C THR A 408 -38.22 12.26 -3.38
N LYS A 409 -38.20 12.66 -2.11
CA LYS A 409 -38.94 12.04 -1.01
C LYS A 409 -40.43 12.23 -1.23
N THR A 410 -41.20 11.20 -0.94
CA THR A 410 -42.67 11.24 -1.00
C THR A 410 -43.25 11.34 0.40
N ALA A 411 -44.53 11.69 0.51
CA ALA A 411 -45.25 11.74 1.79
C ALA A 411 -45.56 10.35 2.37
N GLU A 412 -45.37 9.28 1.61
CA GLU A 412 -45.68 7.92 2.04
C GLU A 412 -44.50 7.29 2.77
N GLU A 413 -44.77 6.63 3.90
CA GLU A 413 -43.79 5.77 4.55
C GLU A 413 -43.46 4.54 3.68
N SER A 414 -42.22 4.07 3.80
CA SER A 414 -41.76 2.90 3.08
C SER A 414 -42.22 1.62 3.79
N ALA A 415 -42.91 0.74 3.07
CA ALA A 415 -43.11 -0.63 3.51
C ALA A 415 -41.82 -1.40 3.26
N VAL A 416 -40.93 -1.47 4.25
CA VAL A 416 -39.75 -2.33 4.17
C VAL A 416 -40.23 -3.78 4.02
N PRO A 417 -39.65 -4.57 3.10
CA PRO A 417 -39.95 -5.99 3.02
C PRO A 417 -39.80 -6.66 4.39
N ALA A 418 -40.86 -7.29 4.87
CA ALA A 418 -40.79 -8.11 6.07
C ALA A 418 -39.97 -9.38 5.77
N PRO A 419 -39.29 -9.96 6.77
CA PRO A 419 -38.74 -11.30 6.63
C PRO A 419 -39.83 -12.27 6.18
N VAL A 420 -39.53 -13.11 5.20
CA VAL A 420 -40.44 -14.17 4.74
C VAL A 420 -40.14 -15.46 5.51
N GLU A 421 -41.18 -16.26 5.76
CA GLU A 421 -41.02 -17.60 6.35
C GLU A 421 -40.02 -18.45 5.56
N ASP A 422 -39.22 -19.19 6.31
CA ASP A 422 -38.19 -20.11 5.82
C ASP A 422 -38.84 -21.31 5.11
N ASP A 423 -38.64 -21.41 3.80
CA ASP A 423 -39.09 -22.54 2.99
C ASP A 423 -38.04 -23.67 2.87
N GLY A 424 -36.94 -23.57 3.62
CA GLY A 424 -35.81 -24.49 3.59
C GLY A 424 -34.99 -24.41 2.30
N LYS A 425 -35.24 -23.41 1.44
CA LYS A 425 -34.57 -23.21 0.15
C LYS A 425 -34.01 -21.80 0.04
N PHE A 426 -32.76 -21.63 0.46
CA PHE A 426 -32.05 -20.37 0.35
C PHE A 426 -31.37 -20.22 -1.02
N THR A 427 -32.17 -19.84 -2.01
CA THR A 427 -31.69 -19.55 -3.38
C THR A 427 -31.73 -18.06 -3.66
N ILE A 428 -30.58 -17.47 -3.97
CA ILE A 428 -30.47 -16.09 -4.46
C ILE A 428 -30.31 -16.13 -5.97
N GLN A 429 -31.27 -15.56 -6.69
CA GLN A 429 -31.29 -15.62 -8.15
C GLN A 429 -31.09 -14.24 -8.78
N GLY A 430 -30.00 -14.10 -9.54
CA GLY A 430 -29.76 -12.97 -10.43
C GLY A 430 -29.95 -13.33 -11.89
N ASN A 431 -29.66 -12.36 -12.78
CA ASN A 431 -29.74 -12.55 -14.24
C ASN A 431 -28.65 -13.50 -14.76
N LEU A 432 -27.46 -13.45 -14.17
CA LEU A 432 -26.28 -14.20 -14.65
C LEU A 432 -25.96 -15.43 -13.80
N ILE A 433 -26.23 -15.36 -12.49
CA ILE A 433 -25.88 -16.40 -11.54
C ILE A 433 -27.06 -16.72 -10.64
N GLN A 434 -27.10 -17.95 -10.17
CA GLN A 434 -27.91 -18.39 -9.05
C GLN A 434 -26.97 -18.94 -7.98
N ALA A 435 -27.06 -18.40 -6.77
CA ALA A 435 -26.29 -18.85 -5.61
C ALA A 435 -27.22 -19.62 -4.67
N ASN A 436 -26.76 -20.76 -4.17
CA ASN A 436 -27.49 -21.56 -3.20
C ASN A 436 -26.72 -21.63 -1.89
N VAL A 437 -27.46 -21.57 -0.79
CA VAL A 437 -26.95 -21.71 0.57
C VAL A 437 -27.50 -23.01 1.14
N ASP A 438 -26.63 -23.80 1.76
CA ASP A 438 -27.01 -25.07 2.39
C ASP A 438 -27.93 -24.77 3.59
N PRO A 439 -29.16 -25.29 3.61
CA PRO A 439 -30.11 -25.00 4.69
C PRO A 439 -29.72 -25.64 6.03
N THR A 440 -28.83 -26.63 6.02
CA THR A 440 -28.37 -27.34 7.23
C THR A 440 -27.27 -26.54 7.93
N THR A 441 -26.27 -26.13 7.17
CA THR A 441 -25.08 -25.42 7.68
C THR A 441 -25.23 -23.91 7.61
N GLY A 442 -26.12 -23.39 6.78
CA GLY A 442 -26.28 -21.97 6.52
C GLY A 442 -25.13 -21.34 5.69
N LEU A 443 -24.21 -22.17 5.17
CA LEU A 443 -23.06 -21.72 4.41
C LEU A 443 -23.35 -21.73 2.92
N PHE A 444 -22.66 -20.86 2.18
CA PHE A 444 -22.65 -20.90 0.71
C PHE A 444 -22.24 -22.30 0.23
N GLU A 445 -22.96 -22.87 -0.74
CA GLU A 445 -22.79 -24.27 -1.16
C GLU A 445 -22.45 -24.39 -2.66
N SER A 446 -23.19 -23.65 -3.49
CA SER A 446 -23.07 -23.79 -4.95
C SER A 446 -23.44 -22.53 -5.70
N LEU A 447 -22.86 -22.41 -6.89
CA LEU A 447 -23.12 -21.34 -7.85
C LEU A 447 -23.45 -21.95 -9.20
N TYR A 448 -24.63 -21.64 -9.72
CA TYR A 448 -25.00 -21.95 -11.09
C TYR A 448 -24.82 -20.71 -11.97
N SER A 449 -23.95 -20.82 -12.97
CA SER A 449 -23.73 -19.80 -13.98
C SER A 449 -24.69 -20.01 -15.16
N LYS A 450 -25.61 -19.07 -15.35
CA LYS A 450 -26.60 -19.11 -16.43
C LYS A 450 -25.97 -18.83 -17.81
N GLN A 451 -24.79 -18.20 -17.85
CA GLN A 451 -24.11 -17.87 -19.10
C GLN A 451 -23.54 -19.09 -19.82
N ASN A 452 -22.91 -20.01 -19.06
CA ASN A 452 -22.25 -21.19 -19.60
C ASN A 452 -22.95 -22.50 -19.19
N GLY A 453 -24.05 -22.41 -18.42
CA GLY A 453 -24.81 -23.58 -17.95
C GLY A 453 -24.06 -24.44 -16.93
N LEU A 454 -22.99 -23.93 -16.33
CA LEU A 454 -22.16 -24.69 -15.40
C LEU A 454 -22.66 -24.53 -13.96
N ASN A 455 -22.73 -25.65 -13.25
CA ASN A 455 -22.99 -25.69 -11.82
C ASN A 455 -21.68 -25.95 -11.08
N TYR A 456 -21.22 -24.96 -10.32
CA TYR A 456 -20.05 -25.04 -9.47
C TYR A 456 -20.49 -25.46 -8.07
N THR A 457 -20.25 -26.73 -7.74
CA THR A 457 -20.61 -27.36 -6.45
C THR A 457 -19.38 -27.59 -5.59
N GLY A 458 -19.58 -27.82 -4.28
CA GLY A 458 -18.46 -28.06 -3.35
C GLY A 458 -17.71 -26.77 -3.00
N LEU A 459 -18.35 -25.62 -3.19
CA LEU A 459 -17.83 -24.33 -2.74
C LEU A 459 -18.36 -24.11 -1.33
N SER A 460 -17.49 -23.76 -0.39
CA SER A 460 -17.90 -23.33 0.94
C SER A 460 -17.15 -22.06 1.35
N GLN A 461 -17.88 -21.15 1.98
CA GLN A 461 -17.30 -19.95 2.60
C GLN A 461 -17.65 -19.97 4.08
N ASN A 462 -16.64 -19.86 4.93
CA ASN A 462 -16.82 -19.71 6.36
C ASN A 462 -15.76 -18.73 6.91
N PHE A 463 -15.94 -18.29 8.15
CA PHE A 463 -15.03 -17.39 8.84
C PHE A 463 -14.27 -18.13 9.93
N TYR A 464 -12.96 -17.91 9.94
CA TYR A 464 -12.04 -18.46 10.93
C TYR A 464 -11.16 -17.34 11.49
N TYR A 465 -10.56 -17.59 12.64
CA TYR A 465 -9.52 -16.74 13.21
C TYR A 465 -8.34 -17.59 13.68
N TYR A 466 -7.16 -16.98 13.72
CA TYR A 466 -5.97 -17.56 14.35
C TYR A 466 -5.72 -16.85 15.67
N LEU A 467 -5.37 -17.60 16.71
CA LEU A 467 -4.81 -17.02 17.92
C LEU A 467 -3.35 -16.62 17.65
N GLY A 468 -2.96 -15.40 17.97
CA GLY A 468 -1.56 -14.98 17.88
C GLY A 468 -0.72 -15.66 18.96
N SER A 469 0.44 -16.20 18.59
CA SER A 469 1.41 -16.74 19.54
C SER A 469 2.01 -15.63 20.41
N ASN A 470 2.22 -15.92 21.69
CA ASN A 470 2.96 -15.07 22.63
C ASN A 470 4.42 -15.52 22.83
N GLY A 471 4.90 -16.44 21.99
CA GLY A 471 6.13 -17.18 22.22
C GLY A 471 5.89 -18.52 22.92
N ASP A 472 6.89 -19.40 22.83
CA ASP A 472 6.93 -20.73 23.42
C ASP A 472 8.38 -21.12 23.75
N MET A 473 8.61 -22.40 24.10
CA MET A 473 9.94 -22.90 24.44
C MET A 473 10.91 -22.90 23.25
N GLU A 474 10.41 -22.92 22.01
CA GLU A 474 11.25 -22.91 20.81
C GLU A 474 11.67 -21.50 20.43
N SER A 475 10.77 -20.52 20.58
CA SER A 475 11.05 -19.13 20.29
C SER A 475 10.17 -18.18 21.09
N SER A 476 10.76 -17.10 21.60
CA SER A 476 10.02 -16.00 22.25
C SER A 476 9.27 -15.10 21.26
N GLN A 477 9.35 -15.34 19.95
CA GLN A 477 8.71 -14.50 18.94
C GLN A 477 7.18 -14.48 19.08
N SER A 478 6.58 -13.32 19.30
CA SER A 478 5.12 -13.17 19.31
C SER A 478 4.58 -12.77 17.94
N SER A 479 3.28 -12.96 17.71
CA SER A 479 2.58 -12.32 16.60
C SER A 479 2.38 -10.83 16.91
N GLY A 480 2.44 -9.96 15.90
CA GLY A 480 2.25 -8.52 16.06
C GLY A 480 1.93 -7.82 14.74
N ALA A 481 2.17 -6.51 14.67
CA ALA A 481 1.88 -5.71 13.49
C ALA A 481 2.61 -6.21 12.23
N TYR A 482 3.87 -6.64 12.38
CA TYR A 482 4.71 -7.14 11.30
C TYR A 482 4.51 -8.64 11.07
N ILE A 483 4.66 -9.43 12.14
CA ILE A 483 4.79 -10.89 12.09
C ILE A 483 3.46 -11.58 12.36
N PHE A 484 3.11 -12.52 11.49
CA PHE A 484 2.00 -13.44 11.73
C PHE A 484 2.57 -14.79 12.20
N ARG A 485 2.46 -15.05 13.50
CA ARG A 485 2.84 -16.34 14.12
C ARG A 485 1.59 -16.93 14.79
N PRO A 486 0.83 -17.81 14.10
CA PRO A 486 -0.35 -18.42 14.70
C PRO A 486 0.04 -19.40 15.81
N ASN A 487 -0.79 -19.48 16.86
CA ASN A 487 -0.74 -20.50 17.89
C ASN A 487 -1.66 -21.66 17.52
N GLY A 488 -1.15 -22.57 16.69
CA GLY A 488 -1.90 -23.72 16.18
C GLY A 488 -2.79 -23.38 14.98
N ASN A 489 -3.83 -24.20 14.79
CA ASN A 489 -4.72 -24.13 13.62
C ASN A 489 -5.78 -23.04 13.76
N ALA A 490 -6.40 -22.67 12.63
CA ALA A 490 -7.51 -21.73 12.60
C ALA A 490 -8.73 -22.28 13.35
N THR A 491 -9.41 -21.42 14.10
CA THR A 491 -10.65 -21.74 14.82
C THR A 491 -11.85 -21.13 14.10
N VAL A 492 -12.91 -21.92 13.90
CA VAL A 492 -14.15 -21.47 13.26
C VAL A 492 -14.87 -20.45 14.15
N ILE A 493 -15.35 -19.34 13.56
CA ILE A 493 -16.14 -18.32 14.29
C ILE A 493 -17.57 -18.82 14.51
N ASN A 494 -18.21 -19.32 13.45
CA ASN A 494 -19.54 -19.89 13.54
C ASN A 494 -19.69 -21.03 12.51
N ALA A 495 -20.12 -22.20 12.96
CA ALA A 495 -20.39 -23.33 12.08
C ALA A 495 -21.78 -23.27 11.44
N LYS A 496 -22.69 -22.44 11.98
CA LYS A 496 -24.07 -22.30 11.51
C LYS A 496 -24.57 -20.85 11.63
N PRO A 497 -24.33 -19.99 10.62
CA PRO A 497 -24.92 -18.65 10.60
C PRO A 497 -26.45 -18.70 10.51
N GLU A 498 -27.10 -17.70 11.09
CA GLU A 498 -28.54 -17.46 10.93
C GLU A 498 -28.81 -16.83 9.56
N ILE A 499 -29.87 -17.30 8.88
CA ILE A 499 -30.27 -16.79 7.57
C ILE A 499 -31.62 -16.10 7.69
N THR A 500 -31.71 -14.89 7.13
CA THR A 500 -32.95 -14.13 7.03
C THR A 500 -33.21 -13.78 5.58
N THR A 501 -34.37 -14.20 5.05
CA THR A 501 -34.78 -13.91 3.67
C THR A 501 -35.77 -12.76 3.64
N PHE A 502 -35.53 -11.79 2.75
CA PHE A 502 -36.44 -10.69 2.44
C PHE A 502 -36.90 -10.86 0.99
N LYS A 503 -38.21 -10.81 0.70
CA LYS A 503 -38.76 -10.88 -0.67
C LYS A 503 -39.42 -9.57 -1.08
#